data_AF-A0A139CIX3-F1
#
_entry.id   AF-A0A139CIX3-F1
#
_cell.length_a   1.000
_cell.length_b   1.000
_cell.length_c   1.000
_cell.angle_alpha   90.00
_cell.angle_beta   90.00
_cell.angle_gamma   90.00
#
_symmetry.space_group_name_H-M   'P 1'
#
loop_
_entity.id
_entity.type
_entity.pdbx_description
1 polymer ?
#
loop_
_entity_poly.entity_id
_entity_poly.type
_entity_poly.pdbx_seq_one_letter_code
_entity_poly.pdbx_strand_id
1 'polypeptide(L)'
;MIKSTLGITRQTCDLAYGLTFPEERRLTLAVSVPPQYSRIRDDPQNLQILEQVLQDTIENAGGNVIIFFPNAFEAKRYFRKFDGVLDVELFLDETGVSAQDIRKQFFQTGEQGGKAVLFTYLWGTLSEGVDYRNGRGRVVVVVGVGYSALNDRMHAVESAYDHEFGYGAGWEYAVQVPTIRKIRQAMGRVVRSPTDYGVRILLDGRFMTDSVKRLGKYSVYPSFPEDERKEFLDVEPGKVKYSLLNFFSDMEELS
;
A
#
# COMPACT_ATOMS: atom_id res chain seq x y z
N MET A 1 12.13 10.85 -17.42
CA MET A 1 11.75 11.27 -16.06
C MET A 1 12.99 11.55 -15.19
N ILE A 2 13.70 10.56 -14.64
CA ILE A 2 14.88 10.82 -13.76
C ILE A 2 16.01 11.57 -14.49
N LYS A 3 16.27 11.23 -15.76
CA LYS A 3 17.36 11.84 -16.55
C LYS A 3 17.14 13.35 -16.74
N SER A 4 15.92 13.76 -17.07
CA SER A 4 15.55 15.16 -17.26
C SER A 4 15.58 15.93 -15.94
N THR A 5 15.02 15.38 -14.87
CA THR A 5 15.01 16.06 -13.56
C THR A 5 16.41 16.18 -12.94
N LEU A 6 17.33 15.25 -13.22
CA LEU A 6 18.72 15.29 -12.72
C LEU A 6 19.69 15.98 -13.70
N GLY A 7 19.22 16.56 -14.81
CA GLY A 7 20.06 17.21 -15.81
C GLY A 7 21.07 16.26 -16.49
N ILE A 8 20.78 14.97 -16.54
CA ILE A 8 21.67 13.97 -17.17
C ILE A 8 21.52 14.05 -18.68
N THR A 9 22.49 14.67 -19.34
CA THR A 9 22.55 14.86 -20.80
C THR A 9 23.36 13.79 -21.54
N ARG A 10 24.20 13.03 -20.82
CA ARG A 10 24.97 11.92 -21.39
C ARG A 10 24.07 10.74 -21.74
N GLN A 11 24.46 9.95 -22.73
CA GLN A 11 23.77 8.70 -23.06
C GLN A 11 23.86 7.73 -21.87
N THR A 12 22.72 7.19 -21.46
CA THR A 12 22.61 6.21 -20.38
C THR A 12 21.65 5.11 -20.77
N CYS A 13 21.90 3.90 -20.27
CA CYS A 13 20.92 2.80 -20.29
C CYS A 13 20.26 2.69 -18.91
N ASP A 14 19.00 2.26 -18.90
CA ASP A 14 18.30 1.94 -17.67
C ASP A 14 18.40 0.41 -17.50
N LEU A 15 18.90 -0.02 -16.34
CA LEU A 15 19.00 -1.43 -15.98
C LEU A 15 17.98 -1.71 -14.88
N ALA A 16 17.05 -2.63 -15.16
CA ALA A 16 16.14 -3.17 -14.17
C ALA A 16 16.51 -4.64 -13.93
N TYR A 17 16.66 -5.01 -12.67
CA TYR A 17 16.79 -6.40 -12.27
C TYR A 17 15.45 -6.82 -11.68
N GLY A 18 14.87 -7.89 -12.21
CA GLY A 18 13.62 -8.44 -11.71
C GLY A 18 13.73 -8.88 -10.25
N LEU A 19 12.59 -9.08 -9.60
CA LEU A 19 12.56 -9.64 -8.25
C LEU A 19 13.15 -11.05 -8.28
N THR A 20 14.25 -11.27 -7.55
CA THR A 20 14.86 -12.60 -7.35
C THR A 20 14.10 -13.48 -6.36
N PHE A 21 12.89 -13.08 -5.98
CA PHE A 21 12.05 -13.85 -5.06
C PHE A 21 11.14 -14.80 -5.87
N PRO A 22 10.65 -15.92 -5.31
CA PRO A 22 9.72 -16.82 -6.00
C PRO A 22 8.33 -16.19 -6.16
N GLU A 23 7.69 -16.36 -7.33
CA GLU A 23 6.38 -15.75 -7.64
C GLU A 23 5.27 -16.33 -6.76
N GLU A 24 5.31 -17.64 -6.54
CA GLU A 24 4.39 -18.38 -5.68
C GLU A 24 4.36 -17.86 -4.23
N ARG A 25 5.44 -17.20 -3.76
CA ARG A 25 5.53 -16.64 -2.41
C ARG A 25 5.02 -15.20 -2.30
N ARG A 26 4.53 -14.61 -3.38
CA ARG A 26 4.05 -13.23 -3.36
C ARG A 26 2.76 -13.06 -4.15
N LEU A 27 1.80 -12.40 -3.53
CA LEU A 27 0.51 -12.10 -4.15
C LEU A 27 0.28 -10.59 -4.13
N THR A 28 -0.04 -9.99 -5.28
CA THR A 28 -0.42 -8.58 -5.36
C THR A 28 -1.84 -8.46 -5.91
N LEU A 29 -2.76 -7.97 -5.10
CA LEU A 29 -4.17 -7.79 -5.45
C LEU A 29 -4.48 -6.31 -5.69
N ALA A 30 -5.08 -5.99 -6.84
CA ALA A 30 -5.71 -4.70 -7.09
C ALA A 30 -7.23 -4.85 -6.94
N VAL A 31 -7.79 -4.28 -5.89
CA VAL A 31 -9.19 -4.53 -5.52
C VAL A 31 -10.11 -3.46 -6.09
N SER A 32 -11.18 -3.89 -6.76
CA SER A 32 -12.17 -3.05 -7.43
C SER A 32 -13.08 -2.33 -6.43
N VAL A 33 -12.53 -1.34 -5.72
CA VAL A 33 -13.31 -0.39 -4.90
C VAL A 33 -13.35 0.98 -5.55
N PRO A 34 -14.41 1.78 -5.32
CA PRO A 34 -14.46 3.15 -5.79
C PRO A 34 -13.18 3.93 -5.43
N PRO A 35 -12.68 4.81 -6.31
CA PRO A 35 -11.53 5.63 -6.00
C PRO A 35 -11.74 6.45 -4.73
N GLN A 36 -10.79 6.37 -3.80
CA GLN A 36 -10.90 6.98 -2.46
C GLN A 36 -10.61 8.49 -2.46
N TYR A 37 -11.29 9.24 -3.34
CA TYR A 37 -11.29 10.70 -3.33
C TYR A 37 -11.96 11.22 -2.06
N SER A 38 -11.50 12.37 -1.56
CA SER A 38 -12.08 13.01 -0.36
C SER A 38 -13.60 13.20 -0.42
N ARG A 39 -14.18 13.36 -1.62
CA ARG A 39 -15.63 13.53 -1.82
C ARG A 39 -16.46 12.24 -1.75
N ILE A 40 -15.84 11.07 -1.93
CA ILE A 40 -16.52 9.75 -1.98
C ILE A 40 -16.22 8.93 -0.70
N ARG A 41 -15.26 9.36 0.12
CA ARG A 41 -14.87 8.64 1.34
C ARG A 41 -15.99 8.48 2.36
N ASP A 42 -16.92 9.42 2.42
CA ASP A 42 -18.04 9.36 3.37
C ASP A 42 -19.29 8.72 2.77
N ASP A 43 -19.21 8.19 1.54
CA ASP A 43 -20.30 7.40 0.97
C ASP A 43 -20.50 6.10 1.79
N PRO A 44 -21.69 5.85 2.36
CA PRO A 44 -21.93 4.70 3.22
C PRO A 44 -21.66 3.34 2.55
N GLN A 45 -21.94 3.21 1.25
CA GLN A 45 -21.72 1.95 0.53
C GLN A 45 -20.23 1.68 0.36
N ASN A 46 -19.47 2.69 -0.06
CA ASN A 46 -18.02 2.60 -0.16
C ASN A 46 -17.38 2.26 1.19
N LEU A 47 -17.82 2.89 2.28
CA LEU A 47 -17.34 2.58 3.63
C LEU A 47 -17.60 1.13 4.01
N GLN A 48 -18.81 0.62 3.75
CA GLN A 48 -19.16 -0.77 4.05
C GLN A 48 -18.32 -1.76 3.23
N ILE A 49 -18.06 -1.47 1.97
CA ILE A 49 -17.19 -2.30 1.12
C ILE A 49 -15.76 -2.33 1.68
N LEU A 50 -15.21 -1.17 2.06
CA LEU A 50 -13.88 -1.10 2.66
C LEU A 50 -13.83 -1.85 4.00
N GLU A 51 -14.82 -1.65 4.87
CA GLU A 51 -14.92 -2.35 6.15
C GLU A 51 -14.93 -3.87 5.94
N GLN A 52 -15.73 -4.38 5.00
CA GLN A 52 -15.80 -5.80 4.69
C GLN A 52 -14.45 -6.33 4.19
N VAL A 53 -13.80 -5.65 3.24
CA VAL A 53 -12.52 -6.12 2.70
C VAL A 53 -11.43 -6.09 3.76
N LEU A 54 -11.39 -5.06 4.61
CA LEU A 54 -10.43 -4.97 5.70
C LEU A 54 -10.66 -6.06 6.74
N GLN A 55 -11.92 -6.32 7.11
CA GLN A 55 -12.27 -7.43 8.01
C GLN A 55 -11.87 -8.78 7.42
N ASP A 56 -12.28 -9.07 6.19
CA ASP A 56 -11.91 -10.29 5.46
C ASP A 56 -10.39 -10.45 5.41
N THR A 57 -9.66 -9.36 5.23
CA THR A 57 -8.19 -9.38 5.20
C THR A 57 -7.60 -9.73 6.56
N ILE A 58 -8.08 -9.11 7.64
CA ILE A 58 -7.57 -9.34 9.00
C ILE A 58 -7.86 -10.76 9.46
N GLU A 59 -9.08 -11.24 9.23
CA GLU A 59 -9.50 -12.58 9.64
C GLU A 59 -8.73 -13.68 8.89
N ASN A 60 -8.51 -13.51 7.59
CA ASN A 60 -7.89 -14.53 6.73
C ASN A 60 -6.39 -14.34 6.48
N ALA A 61 -5.74 -13.40 7.18
CA ALA A 61 -4.29 -13.28 7.14
C ALA A 61 -3.61 -14.38 7.96
N GLY A 62 -2.59 -15.02 7.38
CA GLY A 62 -1.70 -15.99 8.05
C GLY A 62 -0.63 -15.35 8.95
N GLY A 63 -0.92 -14.19 9.55
CA GLY A 63 -0.01 -13.45 10.42
C GLY A 63 -0.28 -11.95 10.41
N ASN A 64 0.73 -11.18 10.81
CA ASN A 64 0.64 -9.73 10.98
C ASN A 64 0.16 -8.97 9.73
N VAL A 65 -0.74 -8.02 9.93
CA VAL A 65 -1.33 -7.15 8.90
C VAL A 65 -0.96 -5.69 9.14
N ILE A 66 -0.57 -4.98 8.08
CA ILE A 66 -0.27 -3.54 8.14
C ILE A 66 -1.15 -2.83 7.14
N ILE A 67 -1.92 -1.85 7.61
CA ILE A 67 -2.90 -1.14 6.80
C ILE A 67 -2.48 0.33 6.72
N PHE A 68 -2.08 0.74 5.52
CA PHE A 68 -1.71 2.11 5.19
C PHE A 68 -2.92 2.88 4.68
N PHE A 69 -3.36 3.86 5.46
CA PHE A 69 -4.41 4.78 5.09
C PHE A 69 -3.86 6.05 4.44
N PRO A 70 -4.72 6.85 3.77
CA PRO A 70 -4.33 8.13 3.19
C PRO A 70 -3.81 9.14 4.23
N ASN A 71 -4.35 9.10 5.45
CA ASN A 71 -4.03 10.01 6.53
C ASN A 71 -4.34 9.39 7.90
N ALA A 72 -3.88 10.04 8.98
CA ALA A 72 -4.07 9.58 10.34
C ALA A 72 -5.54 9.53 10.79
N PHE A 73 -6.41 10.39 10.24
CA PHE A 73 -7.84 10.39 10.56
C PHE A 73 -8.51 9.09 10.10
N GLU A 74 -8.27 8.66 8.86
CA GLU A 74 -8.77 7.39 8.33
C GLU A 74 -8.20 6.21 9.12
N ALA A 75 -6.88 6.20 9.41
CA ALA A 75 -6.29 5.15 10.24
C ALA A 75 -6.99 5.01 11.60
N LYS A 76 -7.24 6.13 12.28
CA LYS A 76 -7.95 6.16 13.57
C LYS A 76 -9.42 5.77 13.45
N ARG A 77 -10.09 6.14 12.36
CA ARG A 77 -11.50 5.78 12.07
C ARG A 77 -11.65 4.26 12.02
N TYR A 78 -10.82 3.59 11.22
CA TYR A 78 -10.90 2.15 11.04
C TYR A 78 -10.35 1.37 12.24
N PHE A 79 -9.32 1.89 12.93
CA PHE A 79 -8.88 1.32 14.20
C PHE A 79 -10.05 1.23 15.19
N ARG A 80 -10.76 2.34 15.42
CA ARG A 80 -11.92 2.37 16.33
C ARG A 80 -13.08 1.48 15.88
N LYS A 81 -13.21 1.24 14.58
CA LYS A 81 -14.25 0.37 14.02
C LYS A 81 -14.02 -1.09 14.38
N PHE A 82 -12.76 -1.52 14.45
CA PHE A 82 -12.38 -2.90 14.69
C PHE A 82 -11.96 -3.18 16.15
N ASP A 83 -11.63 -2.14 16.91
CA ASP A 83 -11.29 -2.22 18.33
C ASP A 83 -12.44 -2.82 19.15
N GLY A 84 -12.15 -3.92 19.85
CA GLY A 84 -13.15 -4.71 20.59
C GLY A 84 -14.12 -5.53 19.72
N VAL A 85 -13.99 -5.50 18.39
CA VAL A 85 -14.80 -6.30 17.45
C VAL A 85 -14.04 -7.52 16.96
N LEU A 86 -12.75 -7.36 16.65
CA LEU A 86 -11.89 -8.44 16.18
C LEU A 86 -11.07 -9.02 17.33
N ASP A 87 -10.92 -10.35 17.36
CA ASP A 87 -10.10 -11.06 18.34
C ASP A 87 -8.62 -11.11 17.91
N VAL A 88 -8.02 -9.92 17.71
CA VAL A 88 -6.61 -9.74 17.38
C VAL A 88 -6.08 -8.45 18.01
N GLU A 89 -4.78 -8.42 18.32
CA GLU A 89 -4.16 -7.22 18.87
C GLU A 89 -4.10 -6.11 17.82
N LEU A 90 -4.62 -4.92 18.15
CA LEU A 90 -4.63 -3.76 17.26
C LEU A 90 -3.67 -2.68 17.76
N PHE A 91 -2.90 -2.12 16.83
CA PHE A 91 -2.00 -1.02 17.05
C PHE A 91 -2.36 0.17 16.15
N LEU A 92 -2.23 1.39 16.67
CA LEU A 92 -2.46 2.62 15.93
C LEU A 92 -1.21 3.49 15.93
N ASP A 93 -0.79 3.93 14.74
CA ASP A 93 0.21 4.97 14.56
C ASP A 93 -0.40 6.35 14.83
N GLU A 94 -0.33 6.79 16.09
CA GLU A 94 -0.79 8.10 16.55
C GLU A 94 0.37 9.00 16.96
N THR A 95 0.27 10.28 16.58
CA THR A 95 1.22 11.31 16.99
C THR A 95 1.30 11.41 18.51
N GLY A 96 2.53 11.35 19.05
CA GLY A 96 2.77 11.44 20.50
C GLY A 96 2.86 10.09 21.21
N VAL A 97 2.57 8.98 20.53
CA VAL A 97 2.86 7.63 21.03
C VAL A 97 4.24 7.19 20.54
N SER A 98 4.97 6.44 21.37
CA SER A 98 6.27 5.87 21.01
C SER A 98 6.10 4.90 19.84
N ALA A 99 6.44 5.37 18.64
CA ALA A 99 6.42 4.57 17.43
C ALA A 99 7.36 3.36 17.48
N GLN A 100 8.34 3.37 18.39
CA GLN A 100 9.29 2.28 18.57
C GLN A 100 8.68 1.13 19.38
N ASP A 101 7.93 1.43 20.44
CA ASP A 101 7.36 0.41 21.32
C ASP A 101 6.22 -0.34 20.63
N ILE A 102 5.31 0.40 19.98
CA ILE A 102 4.24 -0.18 19.14
C ILE A 102 4.82 -1.14 18.11
N ARG A 103 5.86 -0.70 17.39
CA ARG A 103 6.53 -1.53 16.37
C ARG A 103 7.10 -2.81 16.97
N LYS A 104 7.80 -2.67 18.09
CA LYS A 104 8.43 -3.81 18.76
C LYS A 104 7.40 -4.85 19.17
N GLN A 105 6.31 -4.43 19.79
CA GLN A 105 5.23 -5.33 20.21
C GLN A 105 4.58 -6.01 19.00
N PHE A 106 4.19 -5.22 18.00
CA PHE A 106 3.62 -5.75 16.75
C PHE A 106 4.53 -6.81 16.11
N PHE A 107 5.82 -6.54 15.94
CA PHE A 107 6.75 -7.50 15.36
C PHE A 107 6.95 -8.74 16.21
N GLN A 108 7.01 -8.60 17.54
CA GLN A 108 7.14 -9.74 18.45
C GLN A 108 5.93 -10.68 18.32
N THR A 109 4.72 -10.16 18.20
CA THR A 109 3.51 -10.96 17.97
C THR A 109 3.65 -11.82 16.71
N GLY A 110 4.10 -11.23 15.60
CA GLY A 110 4.29 -11.96 14.34
C GLY A 110 5.45 -12.98 14.36
N GLU A 111 6.57 -12.63 15.00
CA GLU A 111 7.72 -13.53 15.18
C GLU A 111 7.38 -14.77 16.01
N GLN A 112 6.39 -14.68 16.90
CA GLN A 112 5.90 -15.77 17.73
C GLN A 112 4.79 -16.61 17.05
N GLY A 113 4.48 -16.33 15.77
CA GLY A 113 3.41 -16.99 15.03
C GLY A 113 2.01 -16.47 15.36
N GLY A 114 1.91 -15.36 16.09
CA GLY A 114 0.66 -14.68 16.37
C GLY A 114 0.21 -13.76 15.21
N LYS A 115 -0.89 -13.06 15.44
CA LYS A 115 -1.46 -12.11 14.50
C LYS A 115 -1.83 -10.81 15.21
N ALA A 116 -1.28 -9.71 14.71
CA ALA A 116 -1.65 -8.36 15.09
C ALA A 116 -1.93 -7.51 13.85
N VAL A 117 -2.58 -6.36 14.05
CA VAL A 117 -2.91 -5.40 13.00
C VAL A 117 -2.35 -4.04 13.34
N LEU A 118 -1.60 -3.45 12.42
CA LEU A 118 -1.09 -2.09 12.55
C LEU A 118 -1.83 -1.14 11.59
N PHE A 119 -2.59 -0.20 12.16
CA PHE A 119 -3.22 0.90 11.46
C PHE A 119 -2.25 2.08 11.40
N THR A 120 -1.86 2.47 10.19
CA THR A 120 -0.93 3.59 9.96
C THR A 120 -1.32 4.36 8.70
N TYR A 121 -0.55 5.35 8.30
CA TYR A 121 -0.79 6.13 7.09
C TYR A 121 0.49 6.24 6.26
N LEU A 122 0.36 6.39 4.94
CA LEU A 122 1.48 6.34 4.00
C LEU A 122 2.62 7.33 4.31
N TRP A 123 2.26 8.45 4.94
CA TRP A 123 3.17 9.54 5.28
C TRP A 123 3.62 9.52 6.76
N GLY A 124 3.24 8.48 7.51
CA GLY A 124 3.62 8.29 8.90
C GLY A 124 5.05 7.78 9.03
N THR A 125 5.68 8.12 10.16
CA THR A 125 7.07 7.72 10.46
C THR A 125 7.16 6.31 11.02
N LEU A 126 6.05 5.72 11.49
CA LEU A 126 6.00 4.42 12.15
C LEU A 126 6.39 3.26 11.24
N SER A 127 6.44 3.50 9.94
CA SER A 127 6.77 2.48 8.98
C SER A 127 8.20 2.66 8.42
N GLU A 128 8.78 3.85 8.49
CA GLU A 128 10.08 4.17 7.87
C GLU A 128 11.26 3.40 8.47
N GLY A 129 12.14 2.91 7.59
CA GLY A 129 13.40 2.28 7.96
C GLY A 129 13.32 0.84 8.49
N VAL A 130 12.16 0.20 8.45
CA VAL A 130 11.96 -1.15 9.01
C VAL A 130 11.55 -2.16 7.94
N ASP A 131 12.11 -3.38 8.02
CA ASP A 131 11.69 -4.52 7.23
C ASP A 131 10.78 -5.46 8.04
N TYR A 132 9.87 -6.15 7.34
CA TYR A 132 8.88 -7.04 7.95
C TYR A 132 9.19 -8.53 7.73
N ARG A 133 10.47 -8.89 7.61
CA ARG A 133 10.90 -10.29 7.45
C ARG A 133 10.55 -11.16 8.66
N ASN A 134 10.68 -12.47 8.49
CA ASN A 134 10.61 -13.46 9.58
C ASN A 134 9.26 -13.42 10.34
N GLY A 135 8.15 -13.28 9.61
CA GLY A 135 6.80 -13.27 10.21
C GLY A 135 6.35 -11.92 10.77
N ARG A 136 7.22 -10.90 10.77
CA ARG A 136 6.88 -9.54 11.25
C ARG A 136 5.74 -8.87 10.48
N GLY A 137 5.51 -9.25 9.23
CA GLY A 137 4.37 -8.81 8.42
C GLY A 137 4.09 -9.78 7.27
N ARG A 138 2.84 -10.25 7.17
CA ARG A 138 2.37 -11.16 6.12
C ARG A 138 1.46 -10.49 5.11
N VAL A 139 0.78 -9.42 5.51
CA VAL A 139 -0.10 -8.67 4.62
C VAL A 139 0.16 -7.17 4.75
N VAL A 140 0.32 -6.49 3.62
CA VAL A 140 0.23 -5.03 3.54
C VAL A 140 -0.99 -4.66 2.72
N VAL A 141 -1.82 -3.78 3.29
CA VAL A 141 -2.96 -3.16 2.62
C VAL A 141 -2.68 -1.69 2.43
N VAL A 142 -2.92 -1.17 1.24
CA VAL A 142 -2.86 0.26 0.92
C VAL A 142 -4.26 0.72 0.55
N VAL A 143 -4.87 1.52 1.42
CA VAL A 143 -6.24 2.03 1.24
C VAL A 143 -6.19 3.35 0.49
N GLY A 144 -6.65 3.36 -0.76
CA GLY A 144 -6.54 4.52 -1.63
C GLY A 144 -5.11 4.83 -2.07
N VAL A 145 -4.95 5.78 -3.00
CA VAL A 145 -3.63 6.22 -3.46
C VAL A 145 -2.91 7.09 -2.41
N GLY A 146 -3.65 7.75 -1.52
CA GLY A 146 -3.04 8.52 -0.43
C GLY A 146 -2.16 9.70 -0.86
N TYR A 147 -2.59 10.45 -1.88
CA TYR A 147 -1.98 11.74 -2.21
C TYR A 147 -1.91 12.63 -0.97
N SER A 148 -0.75 13.25 -0.74
CA SER A 148 -0.56 14.20 0.36
C SER A 148 -1.54 15.36 0.24
N ALA A 149 -1.94 15.94 1.37
CA ALA A 149 -2.73 17.16 1.35
C ALA A 149 -1.97 18.26 0.58
N LEU A 150 -2.64 18.88 -0.37
CA LEU A 150 -2.12 20.04 -1.08
C LEU A 150 -2.14 21.21 -0.09
N ASN A 151 -0.97 21.76 0.19
CA ASN A 151 -0.77 22.97 0.98
C ASN A 151 0.01 23.98 0.14
N ASP A 152 0.13 25.22 0.62
CA ASP A 152 0.82 26.29 -0.13
C ASP A 152 2.24 25.91 -0.53
N ARG A 153 2.94 25.17 0.33
CA ARG A 153 4.27 24.64 0.02
C ARG A 153 4.23 23.65 -1.15
N MET A 154 3.27 22.73 -1.16
CA MET A 154 3.11 21.77 -2.26
C MET A 154 2.77 22.48 -3.57
N HIS A 155 1.85 23.46 -3.52
CA HIS A 155 1.50 24.26 -4.70
C HIS A 155 2.67 25.07 -5.26
N ALA A 156 3.54 25.60 -4.40
CA ALA A 156 4.77 26.24 -4.83
C ALA A 156 5.73 25.25 -5.53
N VAL A 157 5.85 24.02 -5.01
CA VAL A 157 6.67 22.96 -5.63
C VAL A 157 6.09 22.52 -6.97
N GLU A 158 4.78 22.30 -7.06
CA GLU A 158 4.08 22.01 -8.32
C GLU A 158 4.34 23.12 -9.35
N SER A 159 4.19 24.39 -8.94
CA SER A 159 4.40 25.55 -9.82
C SER A 159 5.85 25.64 -10.32
N ALA A 160 6.83 25.32 -9.48
CA ALA A 160 8.23 25.30 -9.87
C ALA A 160 8.53 24.21 -10.91
N TYR A 161 7.95 23.01 -10.75
CA TYR A 161 8.09 21.94 -11.73
C TYR A 161 7.36 22.25 -13.04
N ASP A 162 6.16 22.85 -12.99
CA ASP A 162 5.45 23.29 -14.20
C ASP A 162 6.25 24.36 -14.96
N HIS A 163 6.91 25.28 -14.25
CA HIS A 163 7.76 26.30 -14.85
C HIS A 163 8.97 25.70 -15.58
N GLU A 164 9.65 24.73 -14.96
CA GLU A 164 10.89 24.15 -15.51
C GLU A 164 10.64 23.09 -16.57
N PHE A 165 9.62 22.24 -16.40
CA PHE A 165 9.40 21.04 -17.23
C PHE A 165 8.12 21.09 -18.07
N GLY A 166 7.35 22.17 -17.98
CA GLY A 166 6.13 22.39 -18.74
C GLY A 166 4.85 21.97 -18.01
N TYR A 167 3.71 22.42 -18.54
CA TYR A 167 2.40 22.25 -17.92
C TYR A 167 2.05 20.78 -17.67
N GLY A 168 1.68 20.46 -16.43
CA GLY A 168 1.29 19.13 -15.98
C GLY A 168 2.41 18.37 -15.28
N ALA A 169 3.67 18.78 -15.46
CA ALA A 169 4.82 18.19 -14.78
C ALA A 169 4.78 18.47 -13.26
N GLY A 170 4.15 19.57 -12.84
CA GLY A 170 3.92 19.92 -11.44
C GLY A 170 3.28 18.79 -10.65
N TRP A 171 2.09 18.36 -11.09
CA TRP A 171 1.37 17.26 -10.46
C TRP A 171 2.15 15.94 -10.53
N GLU A 172 2.69 15.59 -11.70
CA GLU A 172 3.40 14.33 -11.89
C GLU A 172 4.60 14.22 -10.93
N TYR A 173 5.45 15.25 -10.88
CA TYR A 173 6.72 15.21 -10.16
C TYR A 173 6.60 15.56 -8.68
N ALA A 174 5.70 16.47 -8.31
CA ALA A 174 5.53 16.87 -6.91
C ALA A 174 4.61 15.92 -6.14
N VAL A 175 3.63 15.29 -6.80
CA VAL A 175 2.57 14.54 -6.12
C VAL A 175 2.58 13.06 -6.52
N GLN A 176 2.39 12.75 -7.79
CA GLN A 176 2.16 11.37 -8.24
C GLN A 176 3.39 10.47 -8.04
N VAL A 177 4.56 10.89 -8.55
CA VAL A 177 5.79 10.10 -8.44
C VAL A 177 6.18 9.85 -6.96
N PRO A 178 6.19 10.85 -6.06
CA PRO A 178 6.44 10.63 -4.64
C PRO A 178 5.44 9.67 -3.98
N THR A 179 4.14 9.80 -4.28
CA THR A 179 3.11 8.92 -3.73
C THR A 179 3.29 7.47 -4.19
N ILE A 180 3.51 7.23 -5.48
CA ILE A 180 3.75 5.88 -6.01
C ILE A 180 5.02 5.28 -5.42
N ARG A 181 6.07 6.07 -5.23
CA ARG A 181 7.28 5.64 -4.54
C ARG A 181 7.00 5.19 -3.11
N LYS A 182 6.18 5.93 -2.35
CA LYS A 182 5.79 5.55 -0.98
C LYS A 182 4.96 4.26 -0.94
N ILE A 183 4.00 4.10 -1.86
CA ILE A 183 3.20 2.86 -2.00
C ILE A 183 4.11 1.67 -2.29
N ARG A 184 5.02 1.79 -3.27
CA ARG A 184 5.99 0.74 -3.61
C ARG A 184 6.92 0.40 -2.44
N GLN A 185 7.33 1.40 -1.66
CA GLN A 185 8.10 1.18 -0.44
C GLN A 185 7.32 0.37 0.60
N ALA A 186 6.04 0.69 0.81
CA ALA A 186 5.17 -0.06 1.73
C ALA A 186 4.98 -1.51 1.28
N MET A 187 4.63 -1.73 0.00
CA MET A 187 4.49 -3.06 -0.61
C MET A 187 5.77 -3.90 -0.49
N GLY A 188 6.92 -3.27 -0.76
CA GLY A 188 8.21 -3.95 -0.75
C GLY A 188 8.64 -4.43 0.63
N ARG A 189 8.01 -4.03 1.73
CA ARG A 189 8.42 -4.47 3.08
C ARG A 189 7.95 -5.87 3.48
N VAL A 190 6.93 -6.42 2.82
CA VAL A 190 6.35 -7.74 3.14
C VAL A 190 7.19 -8.90 2.60
N VAL A 191 7.80 -8.74 1.42
CA VAL A 191 8.61 -9.80 0.81
C VAL A 191 10.01 -9.26 0.57
N ARG A 192 10.97 -9.70 1.39
CA ARG A 192 12.35 -9.16 1.44
C ARG A 192 13.44 -10.22 1.36
N SER A 193 13.09 -11.51 1.33
CA SER A 193 14.03 -12.60 1.05
C SER A 193 13.34 -13.67 0.19
N PRO A 194 14.11 -14.56 -0.48
CA PRO A 194 13.54 -15.66 -1.27
C PRO A 194 12.74 -16.67 -0.45
N THR A 195 12.97 -16.71 0.87
CA THR A 195 12.27 -17.60 1.81
C THR A 195 11.06 -16.93 2.45
N ASP A 196 10.87 -15.62 2.26
CA ASP A 196 9.75 -14.88 2.81
C ASP A 196 8.54 -14.99 1.89
N TYR A 197 7.35 -14.77 2.45
CA TYR A 197 6.11 -14.76 1.70
C TYR A 197 5.12 -13.74 2.27
N GLY A 198 4.24 -13.24 1.39
CA GLY A 198 3.11 -12.45 1.83
C GLY A 198 2.34 -11.77 0.71
N VAL A 199 1.29 -11.05 1.14
CA VAL A 199 0.27 -10.49 0.27
C VAL A 199 0.30 -8.96 0.31
N ARG A 200 0.12 -8.34 -0.84
CA ARG A 200 0.01 -6.89 -1.02
C ARG A 200 -1.37 -6.61 -1.58
N ILE A 201 -2.17 -5.79 -0.91
CA ILE A 201 -3.53 -5.45 -1.32
C ILE A 201 -3.59 -3.95 -1.59
N LEU A 202 -3.92 -3.58 -2.82
CA LEU A 202 -4.13 -2.22 -3.29
C LEU A 202 -5.63 -1.97 -3.39
N LEU A 203 -6.18 -1.30 -2.38
CA LEU A 203 -7.62 -1.11 -2.20
C LEU A 203 -8.05 0.22 -2.82
N ASP A 204 -7.98 0.32 -4.16
CA ASP A 204 -8.47 1.42 -4.97
C ASP A 204 -8.57 1.01 -6.45
N GLY A 205 -9.71 1.28 -7.11
CA GLY A 205 -9.90 0.97 -8.53
C GLY A 205 -8.90 1.66 -9.49
N ARG A 206 -8.17 2.69 -9.04
CA ARG A 206 -7.10 3.32 -9.84
C ARG A 206 -5.87 2.45 -10.03
N PHE A 207 -5.69 1.40 -9.23
CA PHE A 207 -4.60 0.43 -9.38
C PHE A 207 -4.91 -0.68 -10.38
N MET A 208 -6.17 -0.84 -10.78
CA MET A 208 -6.58 -1.95 -11.66
C MET A 208 -5.97 -1.85 -13.06
N THR A 209 -5.81 -2.98 -13.74
CA THR A 209 -5.24 -3.03 -15.10
C THR A 209 -6.11 -2.27 -16.11
N ASP A 210 -7.43 -2.34 -15.97
CA ASP A 210 -8.40 -1.66 -16.83
C ASP A 210 -8.61 -0.18 -16.48
N SER A 211 -7.99 0.30 -15.40
CA SER A 211 -8.18 1.67 -14.88
C SER A 211 -7.77 2.75 -15.88
N VAL A 212 -6.82 2.46 -16.77
CA VAL A 212 -6.42 3.38 -17.85
C VAL A 212 -7.61 3.67 -18.78
N LYS A 213 -8.37 2.63 -19.14
CA LYS A 213 -9.55 2.76 -19.98
C LYS A 213 -10.72 3.39 -19.24
N ARG A 214 -10.94 3.02 -17.97
CA ARG A 214 -12.07 3.49 -17.16
C ARG A 214 -11.92 4.90 -16.61
N LEU A 215 -10.71 5.26 -16.19
CA LEU A 215 -10.42 6.47 -15.41
C LEU A 215 -9.46 7.44 -16.12
N GLY A 216 -8.88 7.04 -17.25
CA GLY A 216 -7.97 7.88 -18.03
C GLY A 216 -6.81 8.40 -17.19
N LYS A 217 -6.65 9.72 -17.14
CA LYS A 217 -5.57 10.41 -16.40
C LYS A 217 -5.56 10.16 -14.88
N TYR A 218 -6.64 9.62 -14.33
CA TYR A 218 -6.72 9.30 -12.89
C TYR A 218 -6.24 7.89 -12.55
N SER A 219 -5.96 7.06 -13.56
CA SER A 219 -5.30 5.78 -13.38
C SER A 219 -3.90 5.98 -12.82
N VAL A 220 -3.51 5.15 -11.84
CA VAL A 220 -2.14 5.10 -11.34
C VAL A 220 -1.40 3.85 -11.78
N TYR A 221 -2.08 2.88 -12.37
CA TYR A 221 -1.50 1.64 -12.90
C TYR A 221 -0.28 1.87 -13.82
N PRO A 222 -0.28 2.84 -14.76
CA PRO A 222 0.90 3.12 -15.59
C PRO A 222 2.11 3.69 -14.84
N SER A 223 1.93 4.14 -13.60
CA SER A 223 3.01 4.74 -12.80
C SER A 223 3.90 3.69 -12.15
N PHE A 224 3.45 2.43 -12.11
CA PHE A 224 4.25 1.31 -11.62
C PHE A 224 5.15 0.77 -12.73
N PRO A 225 6.36 0.29 -12.40
CA PRO A 225 7.22 -0.40 -13.35
C PRO A 225 6.51 -1.60 -13.99
N GLU A 226 6.91 -1.94 -15.21
CA GLU A 226 6.26 -3.00 -15.99
C GLU A 226 6.28 -4.36 -15.29
N ASP A 227 7.41 -4.72 -14.67
CA ASP A 227 7.55 -6.00 -13.99
C ASP A 227 6.67 -6.08 -12.73
N GLU A 228 6.51 -4.97 -12.00
CA GLU A 228 5.64 -4.94 -10.81
C GLU A 228 4.16 -5.01 -11.19
N ARG A 229 3.74 -4.26 -12.20
CA ARG A 229 2.33 -4.20 -12.61
C ARG A 229 1.83 -5.48 -13.29
N LYS A 230 2.73 -6.33 -13.78
CA LYS A 230 2.41 -7.68 -14.28
C LYS A 230 1.99 -8.64 -13.16
N GLU A 231 2.41 -8.37 -11.93
CA GLU A 231 2.01 -9.16 -10.75
C GLU A 231 0.62 -8.79 -10.23
N PHE A 232 -0.01 -7.72 -10.73
CA PHE A 232 -1.27 -7.23 -10.20
C PHE A 232 -2.42 -8.12 -10.69
N LEU A 233 -3.11 -8.74 -9.76
CA LEU A 233 -4.34 -9.47 -10.01
C LEU A 233 -5.54 -8.61 -9.65
N ASP A 234 -6.36 -8.28 -10.64
CA ASP A 234 -7.60 -7.54 -10.44
C ASP A 234 -8.64 -8.43 -9.77
N VAL A 235 -9.16 -7.99 -8.61
CA VAL A 235 -10.05 -8.80 -7.76
C VAL A 235 -11.25 -7.97 -7.31
N GLU A 236 -12.44 -8.57 -7.37
CA GLU A 236 -13.65 -7.96 -6.79
C GLU A 236 -13.62 -8.02 -5.25
N PRO A 237 -14.18 -7.03 -4.53
CA PRO A 237 -14.11 -6.96 -3.06
C PRO A 237 -14.44 -8.28 -2.34
N GLY A 238 -15.55 -8.94 -2.71
CA GLY A 238 -15.97 -10.21 -2.11
C GLY A 238 -15.13 -11.44 -2.47
N LYS A 239 -14.09 -11.27 -3.31
CA LYS A 239 -13.16 -12.33 -3.72
C LYS A 239 -11.81 -12.26 -3.00
N VAL A 240 -11.55 -11.19 -2.24
CA VAL A 240 -10.30 -11.01 -1.49
C VAL A 240 -10.09 -12.14 -0.49
N LYS A 241 -11.12 -12.52 0.29
CA LYS A 241 -11.00 -13.60 1.28
C LYS A 241 -10.51 -14.93 0.69
N TYR A 242 -11.03 -15.31 -0.49
CA TYR A 242 -10.67 -16.57 -1.13
C TYR A 242 -9.23 -16.52 -1.67
N SER A 243 -8.81 -15.35 -2.15
CA SER A 243 -7.43 -15.15 -2.62
C SER A 243 -6.44 -15.31 -1.46
N LEU A 244 -6.79 -14.80 -0.27
CA LEU A 244 -5.98 -14.95 0.94
C LEU A 244 -5.96 -16.39 1.45
N LEU A 245 -7.12 -17.03 1.55
CA LEU A 245 -7.23 -18.42 2.01
C LEU A 245 -6.40 -19.36 1.14
N ASN A 246 -6.53 -19.26 -0.19
CA ASN A 246 -5.76 -20.09 -1.11
C ASN A 246 -4.25 -19.84 -0.92
N PHE A 247 -3.83 -18.58 -0.95
CA PHE A 247 -2.42 -18.23 -0.82
C PHE A 247 -1.79 -18.74 0.48
N PHE A 248 -2.43 -18.51 1.62
CA PHE A 248 -1.87 -18.95 2.90
C PHE A 248 -1.91 -20.47 3.07
N SER A 249 -2.93 -21.16 2.55
CA SER A 249 -2.97 -22.63 2.53
C SER A 249 -1.82 -23.20 1.70
N ASP A 250 -1.59 -22.65 0.51
CA ASP A 250 -0.47 -23.07 -0.35
C ASP A 250 0.88 -22.85 0.34
N MET A 251 1.03 -21.79 1.15
CA MET A 251 2.27 -21.52 1.89
C MET A 251 2.49 -22.49 3.06
N GLU A 252 1.42 -22.94 3.72
CA GLU A 252 1.50 -23.97 4.78
C GLU A 252 1.91 -25.33 4.21
N GLU A 253 1.47 -25.68 2.98
CA GLU A 253 1.88 -26.92 2.31
C GLU A 253 3.36 -26.90 1.87
N LEU A 254 3.94 -25.71 1.66
CA LEU A 254 5.32 -25.51 1.22
C LEU A 254 6.34 -25.34 2.36
N SER A 255 5.89 -25.23 3.62
CA SER A 255 6.72 -25.00 4.81
C SER A 255 7.05 -26.27 5.58
#